data_AF-A0A2S4LBQ1-F1
#
_entry.id   AF-A0A2S4LBQ1-F1
#
_cell.length_a   1.000
_cell.length_b   1.000
_cell.length_c   1.000
_cell.angle_alpha   90.00
_cell.angle_beta   90.00
_cell.angle_gamma   90.00
#
_symmetry.space_group_name_H-M   'P 1'
#
loop_
_entity.id
_entity.type
_entity.pdbx_description
1 polymer ?
#
loop_
_entity_poly.entity_id
_entity_poly.type
_entity_poly.pdbx_seq_one_letter_code
_entity_poly.pdbx_strand_id
1 'polypeptide(L)'
;MADTHLRDLVAFDKRARAHQGGGVLVNVGDWRDATLKGRTVQWYSAWTPAALDGFASVEMAGANFWKSLCGLASQRLDAGQIEYVEERLGAGQRQAHPAVVLRYFTHAHTGSTAWWAHGSPGKQHLNSVLRHLLTMGDLGYYSGNECVTSYFEGWLRDAEAVRPKQAGTNGLIRHTSCAFIYSNKAQTADEPIRAALGFTADEIKRARETEDMIQFVMRGAVRDPAFTGTYTVYLYDRAQADVMGDYLRENGVTDDVRIEGIEEAGILDAERPASRREKKAALEAEGGSFAECKEAKRAAEAERGRRRRAEEKAARAANGTLRKRGRPMKTLSGCALPSTP
;
A
#
# COMPACT_ATOMS: atom_id res chain seq x y z
N MET A 1 4.47 -2.92 -28.83
CA MET A 1 4.19 -1.65 -28.12
C MET A 1 3.12 -0.79 -28.81
N ALA A 2 3.05 -0.70 -30.15
CA ALA A 2 1.99 0.07 -30.83
C ALA A 2 0.56 -0.45 -30.59
N ASP A 3 0.40 -1.77 -30.42
CA ASP A 3 -0.91 -2.43 -30.32
C ASP A 3 -1.61 -2.19 -28.96
N THR A 4 -0.84 -2.00 -27.89
CA THR A 4 -1.38 -1.78 -26.54
C THR A 4 -2.08 -0.42 -26.42
N HIS A 5 -1.50 0.63 -27.01
CA HIS A 5 -2.11 1.97 -26.99
C HIS A 5 -3.39 2.05 -27.82
N LEU A 6 -3.46 1.31 -28.93
CA LEU A 6 -4.65 1.25 -29.76
C LEU A 6 -5.81 0.59 -28.99
N ARG A 7 -5.52 -0.47 -28.23
CA ARG A 7 -6.49 -1.13 -27.35
C ARG A 7 -7.05 -0.18 -26.28
N ASP A 8 -6.19 0.59 -25.64
CA ASP A 8 -6.60 1.55 -24.60
C ASP A 8 -7.46 2.68 -25.19
N LEU A 9 -7.12 3.17 -26.39
CA LEU A 9 -7.90 4.18 -27.11
C LEU A 9 -9.27 3.67 -27.55
N VAL A 10 -9.37 2.42 -28.03
CA VAL A 10 -10.65 1.80 -28.38
C VAL A 10 -11.53 1.64 -27.14
N ALA A 11 -10.95 1.24 -26.01
CA ALA A 11 -11.68 1.14 -24.75
C ALA A 11 -12.18 2.52 -24.26
N PHE A 12 -11.33 3.54 -24.38
CA PHE A 12 -11.69 4.94 -24.09
C PHE A 12 -12.87 5.40 -24.96
N ASP A 13 -12.77 5.31 -26.29
CA ASP A 13 -13.79 5.78 -27.23
C ASP A 13 -15.13 5.06 -27.00
N LYS A 14 -15.09 3.73 -26.81
CA LYS A 14 -16.29 2.94 -26.49
C LYS A 14 -16.99 3.42 -25.22
N ARG A 15 -16.22 3.78 -24.18
CA ARG A 15 -16.78 4.26 -22.91
C ARG A 15 -17.21 5.71 -22.97
N ALA A 16 -16.48 6.56 -23.71
CA ALA A 16 -16.84 7.96 -23.91
C ALA A 16 -18.14 8.12 -24.72
N ARG A 17 -18.41 7.19 -25.64
CA ARG A 17 -19.66 7.12 -26.42
C ARG A 17 -20.80 6.41 -25.69
N ALA A 18 -20.56 5.79 -24.54
CA ALA A 18 -21.62 5.15 -23.79
C ALA A 18 -22.51 6.26 -23.19
N HIS A 19 -23.71 6.45 -23.75
CA HIS A 19 -24.61 7.54 -23.37
C HIS A 19 -25.40 7.25 -22.07
N GLN A 20 -25.35 6.03 -21.52
CA GLN A 20 -26.17 5.59 -20.39
C GLN A 20 -25.30 5.14 -19.21
N GLY A 21 -25.37 5.89 -18.09
CA GLY A 21 -24.74 5.64 -16.78
C GLY A 21 -23.30 5.13 -16.78
N GLY A 22 -22.54 5.57 -17.77
CA GLY A 22 -21.11 5.36 -17.86
C GLY A 22 -20.48 6.65 -18.33
N GLY A 23 -19.32 6.96 -17.79
CA GLY A 23 -18.58 8.16 -18.17
C GLY A 23 -17.09 7.89 -18.17
N VAL A 24 -16.36 8.73 -18.89
CA VAL A 24 -14.91 8.78 -18.80
C VAL A 24 -14.49 10.05 -18.09
N LEU A 25 -13.76 9.90 -17.01
CA LEU A 25 -13.06 10.99 -16.34
C LEU A 25 -11.67 11.10 -16.95
N VAL A 26 -11.29 12.29 -17.41
CA VAL A 26 -9.96 12.55 -17.98
C VAL A 26 -9.24 13.54 -17.09
N ASN A 27 -7.95 13.33 -16.86
CA ASN A 27 -7.13 14.21 -16.03
C ASN A 27 -6.67 15.50 -16.76
N VAL A 28 -7.31 15.91 -17.86
CA VAL A 28 -7.05 17.17 -18.56
C VAL A 28 -8.36 17.94 -18.73
N GLY A 29 -8.30 19.27 -18.53
CA GLY A 29 -9.45 20.16 -18.75
C GLY A 29 -9.60 20.54 -20.22
N ASP A 30 -8.49 20.52 -20.97
CA ASP A 30 -8.46 20.80 -22.40
C ASP A 30 -7.51 19.83 -23.13
N TRP A 31 -7.89 19.35 -24.32
CA TRP A 31 -7.04 18.47 -25.12
C TRP A 31 -5.75 19.13 -25.60
N ARG A 32 -5.69 20.47 -25.62
CA ARG A 32 -4.43 21.21 -25.85
C ARG A 32 -3.41 20.92 -24.76
N ASP A 33 -3.84 20.67 -23.53
CA ASP A 33 -2.95 20.32 -22.41
C ASP A 33 -2.28 18.95 -22.63
N ALA A 34 -2.93 18.06 -23.39
CA ALA A 34 -2.36 16.75 -23.75
C ALA A 34 -1.11 16.88 -24.65
N THR A 35 -0.93 18.02 -25.32
CA THR A 35 0.23 18.27 -26.18
C THR A 35 1.42 18.85 -25.41
N LEU A 36 1.22 19.24 -24.14
CA LEU A 36 2.28 19.83 -23.32
C LEU A 36 3.34 18.78 -22.99
N LYS A 37 4.61 19.15 -23.21
CA LYS A 37 5.75 18.26 -22.97
C LYS A 37 5.79 17.81 -21.51
N GLY A 38 5.73 16.49 -21.29
CA GLY A 38 5.76 15.88 -19.97
C GLY A 38 4.39 15.70 -19.31
N ARG A 39 3.28 16.09 -19.96
CA ARG A 39 1.92 15.75 -19.51
C ARG A 39 1.56 14.34 -19.95
N THR A 40 1.13 13.50 -19.01
CA THR A 40 0.54 12.19 -19.31
C THR A 40 -0.98 12.30 -19.19
N VAL A 41 -1.69 12.02 -20.28
CA VAL A 41 -3.15 11.88 -20.25
C VAL A 41 -3.51 10.56 -19.59
N GLN A 42 -4.36 10.63 -18.57
CA GLN A 42 -4.90 9.49 -17.87
C GLN A 42 -6.42 9.60 -17.92
N TRP A 43 -7.07 8.45 -18.03
CA TRP A 43 -8.51 8.37 -18.05
C TRP A 43 -9.00 7.21 -17.19
N TYR A 44 -10.23 7.34 -16.69
CA TYR A 44 -10.91 6.35 -15.86
C TYR A 44 -12.32 6.18 -16.38
N SER A 45 -12.76 4.94 -16.60
CA SER A 45 -14.19 4.69 -16.77
C SER A 45 -14.86 4.53 -15.41
N ALA A 46 -15.95 5.24 -15.19
CA ALA A 46 -16.90 4.92 -14.14
C ALA A 46 -18.13 4.25 -14.76
N TRP A 47 -18.66 3.24 -14.07
CA TRP A 47 -19.98 2.69 -14.33
C TRP A 47 -20.83 2.97 -13.11
N THR A 48 -22.08 3.33 -13.35
CA THR A 48 -23.07 3.54 -12.30
C THR A 48 -24.38 2.82 -12.67
N PRO A 49 -25.25 2.51 -11.70
CA PRO A 49 -26.54 1.88 -11.97
C PRO A 49 -27.45 2.71 -12.87
N ALA A 50 -27.19 4.01 -13.10
CA ALA A 50 -27.91 4.81 -14.09
C ALA A 50 -27.82 4.22 -15.51
N ALA A 51 -26.87 3.32 -15.76
CA ALA A 51 -26.73 2.63 -17.03
C ALA A 51 -27.86 1.62 -17.28
N LEU A 52 -28.68 1.37 -16.26
CA LEU A 52 -29.81 0.46 -16.25
C LEU A 52 -31.14 1.25 -16.29
N ASP A 53 -31.17 2.43 -16.92
CA ASP A 53 -32.33 3.33 -17.02
C ASP A 53 -33.62 2.68 -17.59
N GLY A 54 -33.48 1.57 -18.31
CA GLY A 54 -34.60 0.75 -18.79
C GLY A 54 -35.29 -0.09 -17.72
N PHE A 55 -34.75 -0.15 -16.49
CA PHE A 55 -35.33 -0.88 -15.37
C PHE A 55 -35.95 0.10 -14.38
N ALA A 56 -37.17 -0.22 -13.90
CA ALA A 56 -37.84 0.58 -12.87
C ALA A 56 -37.12 0.51 -11.50
N SER A 57 -36.44 -0.61 -11.22
CA SER A 57 -35.61 -0.81 -10.05
C SER A 57 -34.53 -1.86 -10.33
N VAL A 58 -33.44 -1.83 -9.56
CA VAL A 58 -32.33 -2.78 -9.64
C VAL A 58 -31.97 -3.23 -8.24
N GLU A 59 -31.96 -4.54 -8.00
CA GLU A 59 -31.51 -5.13 -6.75
C GLU A 59 -30.06 -5.58 -6.88
N MET A 60 -29.22 -5.17 -5.93
CA MET A 60 -27.79 -5.50 -5.92
C MET A 60 -27.42 -6.16 -4.59
N ALA A 61 -27.02 -7.43 -4.65
CA ALA A 61 -26.33 -8.06 -3.53
C ALA A 61 -24.84 -7.65 -3.55
N GLY A 62 -24.41 -6.87 -2.57
CA GLY A 62 -23.03 -6.40 -2.46
C GLY A 62 -22.52 -6.50 -1.03
N ALA A 63 -21.31 -7.04 -0.88
CA ALA A 63 -20.58 -6.90 0.38
C ALA A 63 -20.21 -5.42 0.55
N ASN A 64 -20.77 -4.79 1.58
CA ASN A 64 -20.38 -3.44 2.01
C ASN A 64 -20.48 -2.36 0.91
N PHE A 65 -21.50 -2.44 0.03
CA PHE A 65 -21.67 -1.57 -1.14
C PHE A 65 -21.48 -0.09 -0.81
N TRP A 66 -22.11 0.37 0.27
CA TRP A 66 -22.11 1.76 0.75
C TRP A 66 -20.73 2.32 1.09
N LYS A 67 -19.78 1.45 1.48
CA LYS A 67 -18.41 1.85 1.81
C LYS A 67 -17.41 1.46 0.72
N SER A 68 -17.87 0.84 -0.38
CA SER A 68 -17.05 0.46 -1.52
C SER A 68 -16.75 1.67 -2.42
N LEU A 69 -15.62 1.66 -3.13
CA LEU A 69 -15.30 2.74 -4.09
C LEU A 69 -16.34 2.84 -5.21
N CYS A 70 -16.97 1.72 -5.59
CA CYS A 70 -18.02 1.71 -6.60
C CYS A 70 -19.26 2.43 -6.09
N GLY A 71 -19.77 2.07 -4.91
CA GLY A 71 -20.93 2.72 -4.31
C GLY A 71 -20.71 4.20 -4.04
N LEU A 72 -19.54 4.57 -3.51
CA LEU A 72 -19.19 5.97 -3.29
C LEU A 72 -19.04 6.75 -4.60
N ALA A 73 -18.43 6.18 -5.65
CA ALA A 73 -18.38 6.81 -6.97
C ALA A 73 -19.79 7.03 -7.53
N SER A 74 -20.63 6.01 -7.41
CA SER A 74 -21.99 6.00 -7.92
C SER A 74 -22.86 7.09 -7.29
N GLN A 75 -22.82 7.22 -5.96
CA GLN A 75 -23.55 8.28 -5.25
C GLN A 75 -23.10 9.69 -5.62
N ARG A 76 -21.82 9.86 -5.98
CA ARG A 76 -21.25 11.17 -6.33
C ARG A 76 -21.52 11.56 -7.78
N LEU A 77 -21.51 10.59 -8.69
CA LEU A 77 -21.76 10.80 -10.12
C LEU A 77 -23.25 10.93 -10.43
N ASP A 78 -24.10 10.14 -9.76
CA ASP A 78 -25.54 10.10 -9.99
C ASP A 78 -26.31 10.86 -8.90
N ALA A 79 -25.68 11.85 -8.27
CA ALA A 79 -26.29 12.59 -7.17
C ALA A 79 -27.65 13.16 -7.60
N GLY A 80 -28.73 12.64 -7.00
CA GLY A 80 -30.12 13.02 -7.29
C GLY A 80 -30.78 12.32 -8.48
N GLN A 81 -30.10 11.38 -9.15
CA GLN A 81 -30.67 10.61 -10.27
C GLN A 81 -31.15 9.21 -9.86
N ILE A 82 -30.56 8.64 -8.79
CA ILE A 82 -30.89 7.31 -8.28
C ILE A 82 -31.17 7.39 -6.79
N GLU A 83 -32.30 6.83 -6.37
CA GLU A 83 -32.57 6.55 -4.97
C GLU A 83 -31.94 5.21 -4.59
N TYR A 84 -31.09 5.22 -3.56
CA TYR A 84 -30.50 4.00 -3.03
C TYR A 84 -31.21 3.61 -1.73
N VAL A 85 -31.73 2.39 -1.68
CA VAL A 85 -32.41 1.82 -0.51
C VAL A 85 -31.60 0.65 0.03
N GLU A 86 -31.27 0.68 1.33
CA GLU A 86 -30.62 -0.46 2.00
C GLU A 86 -31.69 -1.40 2.53
N GLU A 87 -31.74 -2.61 1.99
CA GLU A 87 -32.48 -3.71 2.60
C GLU A 87 -31.50 -4.69 3.24
N ARG A 88 -31.61 -4.87 4.54
CA ARG A 88 -30.86 -5.91 5.25
C ARG A 88 -31.60 -7.23 5.10
N LEU A 89 -31.13 -8.03 4.15
CA LEU A 89 -31.53 -9.43 4.06
C LEU A 89 -31.15 -10.09 5.38
N GLY A 90 -32.14 -10.61 6.10
CA GLY A 90 -31.94 -11.21 7.41
C GLY A 90 -30.80 -12.22 7.35
N ALA A 91 -29.67 -11.90 8.00
CA ALA A 91 -28.64 -12.88 8.23
C ALA A 91 -29.32 -14.02 9.00
N GLY A 92 -29.22 -15.26 8.51
CA GLY A 92 -29.67 -16.41 9.28
C GLY A 92 -29.14 -16.26 10.70
N GLN A 93 -30.03 -16.36 11.70
CA GLN A 93 -29.67 -16.13 13.10
C GLN A 93 -28.42 -16.94 13.41
N ARG A 94 -27.31 -16.25 13.68
CA ARG A 94 -26.10 -16.89 14.17
C ARG A 94 -26.48 -17.65 15.44
N GLN A 95 -26.10 -18.92 15.48
CA GLN A 95 -26.47 -19.83 16.57
C GLN A 95 -25.46 -19.77 17.73
N ALA A 96 -24.24 -19.33 17.45
CA ALA A 96 -23.13 -19.28 18.39
C ALA A 96 -22.28 -18.02 18.23
N HIS A 97 -21.73 -17.53 19.36
CA HIS A 97 -20.80 -16.40 19.40
C HIS A 97 -19.42 -16.90 19.87
N PRO A 98 -18.43 -17.05 18.97
CA PRO A 98 -17.11 -17.53 19.32
C PRO A 98 -16.29 -16.46 20.04
N ALA A 99 -15.28 -16.89 20.80
CA ALA A 99 -14.25 -15.98 21.30
C ALA A 99 -13.28 -15.64 20.15
N VAL A 100 -12.96 -14.37 19.94
CA VAL A 100 -12.00 -13.94 18.91
C VAL A 100 -10.83 -13.22 19.55
N VAL A 101 -9.61 -13.68 19.25
CA VAL A 101 -8.37 -13.07 19.71
C VAL A 101 -7.66 -12.42 18.52
N LEU A 102 -7.62 -11.10 18.50
CA LEU A 102 -6.94 -10.29 17.49
C LEU A 102 -5.55 -9.93 18.02
N ARG A 103 -4.52 -10.60 17.50
CA ARG A 103 -3.13 -10.37 17.90
C ARG A 103 -2.44 -9.46 16.89
N TYR A 104 -1.72 -8.45 17.35
CA TYR A 104 -1.01 -7.50 16.49
C TYR A 104 0.49 -7.42 16.81
N PHE A 105 1.31 -7.19 15.79
CA PHE A 105 2.78 -7.18 15.96
C PHE A 105 3.35 -5.82 16.35
N THR A 106 2.70 -4.72 16.01
CA THR A 106 3.20 -3.38 16.33
C THR A 106 2.07 -2.38 16.58
N HIS A 107 2.28 -1.43 17.48
CA HIS A 107 1.43 -0.23 17.58
C HIS A 107 2.21 1.05 17.24
N ALA A 108 3.54 0.97 17.12
CA ALA A 108 4.39 2.13 16.86
C ALA A 108 4.32 2.66 15.42
N HIS A 109 3.87 1.84 14.47
CA HIS A 109 3.72 2.25 13.08
C HIS A 109 2.68 1.43 12.34
N THR A 110 2.32 1.87 11.13
CA THR A 110 1.44 1.12 10.23
C THR A 110 2.22 0.40 9.13
N GLY A 111 1.78 -0.81 8.80
CA GLY A 111 2.38 -1.66 7.77
C GLY A 111 2.27 -1.07 6.37
N SER A 112 3.20 -1.33 5.46
CA SER A 112 3.00 -0.97 4.05
C SER A 112 3.87 -1.82 3.14
N THR A 113 3.41 -2.12 1.94
CA THR A 113 4.17 -2.90 0.97
C THR A 113 5.56 -2.32 0.70
N ALA A 114 5.68 -0.99 0.56
CA ALA A 114 6.96 -0.33 0.35
C ALA A 114 7.91 -0.46 1.54
N TRP A 115 7.39 -0.45 2.78
CA TRP A 115 8.16 -0.66 3.99
C TRP A 115 8.80 -2.05 4.00
N TRP A 116 7.99 -3.07 3.72
CA TRP A 116 8.42 -4.46 3.71
C TRP A 116 9.33 -4.81 2.52
N ALA A 117 9.03 -4.30 1.33
CA ALA A 117 9.76 -4.64 0.11
C ALA A 117 11.16 -4.01 0.05
N HIS A 118 11.30 -2.76 0.50
CA HIS A 118 12.51 -1.96 0.24
C HIS A 118 13.30 -1.58 1.51
N GLY A 119 12.69 -1.63 2.69
CA GLY A 119 13.36 -1.29 3.94
C GLY A 119 14.13 -2.47 4.51
N SER A 120 15.43 -2.31 4.79
CA SER A 120 16.16 -3.29 5.59
C SER A 120 15.51 -3.52 6.97
N PRO A 121 15.06 -2.49 7.70
CA PRO A 121 14.32 -2.71 8.95
C PRO A 121 12.93 -3.33 8.71
N GLY A 122 12.23 -2.96 7.64
CA GLY A 122 10.94 -3.56 7.29
C GLY A 122 11.03 -5.07 7.02
N LYS A 123 12.09 -5.53 6.34
CA LYS A 123 12.39 -6.95 6.17
C LYS A 123 12.76 -7.63 7.50
N GLN A 124 13.48 -6.94 8.37
CA GLN A 124 13.75 -7.45 9.72
C GLN A 124 12.46 -7.62 10.54
N HIS A 125 11.51 -6.69 10.42
CA HIS A 125 10.19 -6.85 11.05
C HIS A 125 9.43 -8.05 10.47
N LEU A 126 9.48 -8.28 9.14
CA LEU A 126 8.91 -9.50 8.56
C LEU A 126 9.60 -10.77 9.08
N ASN A 127 10.91 -10.74 9.35
CA ASN A 127 11.59 -11.86 10.02
C ASN A 127 11.07 -12.11 11.42
N SER A 128 10.86 -11.06 12.22
CA SER A 128 10.28 -11.16 13.55
C SER A 128 8.88 -11.76 13.50
N VAL A 129 8.03 -11.27 12.59
CA VAL A 129 6.68 -11.80 12.35
C VAL A 129 6.76 -13.28 11.98
N LEU A 130 7.58 -13.65 10.99
CA LEU A 130 7.72 -15.03 10.54
C LEU A 130 8.18 -15.96 11.67
N ARG A 131 9.19 -15.55 12.45
CA ARG A 131 9.70 -16.34 13.58
C ARG A 131 8.61 -16.59 14.63
N HIS A 132 7.81 -15.58 14.95
CA HIS A 132 6.69 -15.75 15.87
C HIS A 132 5.63 -16.71 15.30
N LEU A 133 5.24 -16.52 14.03
CA LEU A 133 4.25 -17.41 13.39
C LEU A 133 4.71 -18.87 13.36
N LEU A 134 6.03 -19.12 13.19
CA LEU A 134 6.60 -20.46 13.27
C LEU A 134 6.48 -21.11 14.65
N THR A 135 6.39 -20.33 15.74
CA THR A 135 6.25 -20.88 17.10
C THR A 135 4.83 -21.31 17.45
N MET A 136 3.82 -20.86 16.70
CA MET A 136 2.41 -21.16 17.02
C MET A 136 2.04 -22.62 16.72
N GLY A 137 2.62 -23.22 15.67
CA GLY A 137 2.41 -24.62 15.31
C GLY A 137 1.02 -24.97 14.76
N ASP A 138 0.02 -24.10 14.91
CA ASP A 138 -1.39 -24.32 14.56
C ASP A 138 -1.97 -23.25 13.62
N LEU A 139 -1.11 -22.51 12.91
CA LEU A 139 -1.55 -21.49 11.96
C LEU A 139 -2.28 -22.14 10.78
N GLY A 140 -3.58 -21.89 10.64
CA GLY A 140 -4.40 -22.54 9.61
C GLY A 140 -4.13 -22.03 8.19
N TYR A 141 -4.17 -20.72 7.99
CA TYR A 141 -3.92 -20.10 6.70
C TYR A 141 -3.36 -18.68 6.82
N TYR A 142 -2.68 -18.21 5.79
CA TYR A 142 -2.10 -16.87 5.79
C TYR A 142 -2.16 -16.19 4.42
N SER A 143 -2.04 -14.87 4.45
CA SER A 143 -1.88 -14.05 3.25
C SER A 143 -1.20 -12.72 3.54
N GLY A 144 -0.85 -12.02 2.47
CA GLY A 144 -0.20 -10.73 2.50
C GLY A 144 0.00 -10.16 1.11
N ASN A 145 0.71 -9.04 1.01
CA ASN A 145 1.19 -8.59 -0.30
C ASN A 145 2.20 -9.60 -0.87
N GLU A 146 2.46 -9.57 -2.16
CA GLU A 146 3.39 -10.49 -2.84
C GLU A 146 4.76 -10.57 -2.14
N CYS A 147 5.32 -9.41 -1.73
CA CYS A 147 6.60 -9.37 -1.01
C CYS A 147 6.58 -10.05 0.36
N VAL A 148 5.41 -10.25 0.96
CA VAL A 148 5.21 -10.96 2.22
C VAL A 148 4.97 -12.43 1.95
N THR A 149 4.04 -12.76 1.05
CA THR A 149 3.69 -14.15 0.75
C THR A 149 4.89 -14.91 0.21
N SER A 150 5.63 -14.34 -0.75
CA SER A 150 6.86 -14.96 -1.28
C SER A 150 7.98 -15.05 -0.24
N TYR A 151 7.93 -14.24 0.82
CA TYR A 151 8.90 -14.30 1.91
C TYR A 151 8.58 -15.41 2.91
N PHE A 152 7.29 -15.66 3.17
CA PHE A 152 6.82 -16.66 4.13
C PHE A 152 6.68 -18.05 3.49
N GLU A 153 6.51 -18.10 2.17
CA GLU A 153 6.42 -19.31 1.38
C GLU A 153 7.64 -20.22 1.63
N GLY A 154 7.38 -21.52 1.86
CA GLY A 154 8.38 -22.52 2.19
C GLY A 154 8.75 -22.63 3.67
N TRP A 155 8.45 -21.61 4.49
CA TRP A 155 8.66 -21.62 5.93
C TRP A 155 7.40 -22.05 6.70
N LEU A 156 6.25 -21.45 6.39
CA LEU A 156 4.96 -21.79 7.01
C LEU A 156 4.33 -22.99 6.29
N ARG A 157 4.94 -24.16 6.40
CA ARG A 157 4.56 -25.36 5.63
C ARG A 157 3.22 -25.95 6.02
N ASP A 158 2.84 -25.78 7.28
CA ASP A 158 1.61 -26.34 7.84
C ASP A 158 0.40 -25.40 7.66
N ALA A 159 0.64 -24.17 7.18
CA ALA A 159 -0.38 -23.16 6.93
C ALA A 159 -0.67 -23.01 5.43
N GLU A 160 -1.95 -22.90 5.06
CA GLU A 160 -2.35 -22.67 3.67
C GLU A 160 -2.05 -21.23 3.23
N ALA A 161 -1.17 -21.06 2.24
CA ALA A 161 -0.96 -19.78 1.58
C ALA A 161 -2.11 -19.49 0.62
N VAL A 162 -2.88 -18.43 0.87
CA VAL A 162 -4.03 -18.07 0.02
C VAL A 162 -3.91 -16.63 -0.47
N ARG A 163 -4.63 -16.32 -1.55
CA ARG A 163 -4.68 -14.95 -2.07
C ARG A 163 -5.53 -14.06 -1.16
N PRO A 164 -5.15 -12.77 -0.99
CA PRO A 164 -5.95 -11.83 -0.21
C PRO A 164 -7.39 -11.76 -0.73
N LYS A 165 -7.54 -11.73 -2.06
CA LYS A 165 -8.82 -11.75 -2.76
C LYS A 165 -9.12 -13.13 -3.33
N GLN A 166 -10.17 -13.75 -2.84
CA GLN A 166 -10.70 -15.01 -3.36
C GLN A 166 -12.22 -15.01 -3.23
N ALA A 167 -12.92 -15.28 -4.33
CA ALA A 167 -14.36 -15.34 -4.35
C ALA A 167 -14.85 -16.76 -4.00
N GLY A 168 -15.83 -16.86 -3.11
CA GLY A 168 -16.78 -17.97 -3.08
C GLY A 168 -16.28 -19.34 -2.61
N THR A 169 -15.20 -19.42 -1.81
CA THR A 169 -14.72 -20.72 -1.29
C THR A 169 -14.98 -20.86 0.22
N ASN A 170 -15.60 -21.97 0.63
CA ASN A 170 -15.71 -22.38 2.04
C ASN A 170 -14.54 -23.29 2.46
N GLY A 171 -13.53 -23.43 1.61
CA GLY A 171 -12.41 -24.36 1.80
C GLY A 171 -11.53 -24.04 2.99
N LEU A 172 -11.73 -22.94 3.71
CA LEU A 172 -10.94 -22.56 4.89
C LEU A 172 -11.76 -22.59 6.20
N ILE A 173 -13.05 -22.95 6.13
CA ILE A 173 -13.99 -22.85 7.26
C ILE A 173 -13.59 -23.69 8.49
N ARG A 174 -12.74 -24.70 8.32
CA ARG A 174 -12.27 -25.54 9.42
C ARG A 174 -11.15 -24.92 10.25
N HIS A 175 -10.51 -23.85 9.75
CA HIS A 175 -9.33 -23.26 10.38
C HIS A 175 -9.72 -22.31 11.49
N THR A 176 -9.15 -22.51 12.68
CA THR A 176 -9.37 -21.70 13.89
C THR A 176 -8.36 -20.57 14.05
N SER A 177 -7.42 -20.41 13.10
CA SER A 177 -6.45 -19.33 13.13
C SER A 177 -6.08 -18.85 11.73
N CYS A 178 -5.72 -17.57 11.59
CA CYS A 178 -5.15 -17.03 10.36
C CYS A 178 -4.19 -15.86 10.58
N ALA A 179 -3.32 -15.60 9.60
CA ALA A 179 -2.43 -14.44 9.60
C ALA A 179 -2.61 -13.58 8.35
N PHE A 180 -2.79 -12.27 8.52
CA PHE A 180 -2.98 -11.33 7.41
C PHE A 180 -2.03 -10.14 7.51
N ILE A 181 -0.86 -10.28 6.87
CA ILE A 181 0.18 -9.25 6.85
C ILE A 181 0.09 -8.51 5.53
N TYR A 182 -0.88 -7.60 5.46
CA TYR A 182 -1.33 -6.98 4.21
C TYR A 182 -1.44 -5.46 4.36
N SER A 183 -1.17 -4.75 3.26
CA SER A 183 -1.54 -3.34 3.16
C SER A 183 -1.92 -2.98 1.73
N ASN A 184 -2.92 -2.10 1.60
CA ASN A 184 -3.39 -1.57 0.33
C ASN A 184 -3.95 -0.15 0.50
N LYS A 185 -3.04 0.73 0.92
CA LYS A 185 -3.32 2.16 1.15
C LYS A 185 -3.43 2.92 -0.15
N ALA A 186 -4.01 4.12 -0.08
CA ALA A 186 -4.01 5.07 -1.17
C ALA A 186 -2.59 5.30 -1.73
N GLN A 187 -2.46 5.20 -3.04
CA GLN A 187 -1.23 5.36 -3.78
C GLN A 187 -1.23 6.69 -4.54
N THR A 188 -0.06 7.14 -4.99
CA THR A 188 0.04 8.34 -5.85
C THR A 188 -0.77 8.19 -7.14
N ALA A 189 -0.93 6.95 -7.63
CA ALA A 189 -1.75 6.65 -8.81
C ALA A 189 -3.26 6.90 -8.59
N ASP A 190 -3.69 7.00 -7.33
CA ASP A 190 -5.08 7.35 -6.99
C ASP A 190 -5.33 8.86 -7.02
N GLU A 191 -4.29 9.70 -7.09
CA GLU A 191 -4.45 11.16 -7.03
C GLU A 191 -5.45 11.71 -8.06
N PRO A 192 -5.45 11.27 -9.33
CA PRO A 192 -6.41 11.77 -10.30
C PRO A 192 -7.87 11.41 -9.96
N ILE A 193 -8.13 10.18 -9.51
CA ILE A 193 -9.49 9.76 -9.13
C ILE A 193 -9.94 10.41 -7.82
N ARG A 194 -8.99 10.65 -6.89
CA ARG A 194 -9.24 11.43 -5.68
C ARG A 194 -9.59 12.87 -5.99
N ALA A 195 -8.89 13.51 -6.93
CA ALA A 195 -9.18 14.87 -7.36
C ALA A 195 -10.52 14.95 -8.10
N ALA A 196 -10.82 13.99 -8.98
CA ALA A 196 -12.03 14.01 -9.80
C ALA A 196 -13.31 13.68 -9.00
N LEU A 197 -13.24 12.69 -8.11
CA LEU A 197 -14.40 12.22 -7.35
C LEU A 197 -14.41 12.70 -5.90
N GLY A 198 -13.36 13.38 -5.42
CA GLY A 198 -13.24 13.81 -4.03
C GLY A 198 -12.98 12.67 -3.04
N PHE A 199 -12.35 11.56 -3.46
CA PHE A 199 -12.05 10.46 -2.53
C PHE A 199 -10.99 10.84 -1.51
N THR A 200 -11.28 10.55 -0.24
CA THR A 200 -10.28 10.66 0.82
C THR A 200 -9.34 9.45 0.80
N ALA A 201 -8.15 9.61 1.40
CA ALA A 201 -7.22 8.49 1.53
C ALA A 201 -7.80 7.36 2.41
N ASP A 202 -8.61 7.72 3.41
CA ASP A 202 -9.24 6.77 4.33
C ASP A 202 -10.38 6.00 3.67
N GLU A 203 -11.16 6.61 2.77
CA GLU A 203 -12.16 5.90 1.96
C GLU A 203 -11.50 4.84 1.08
N ILE A 204 -10.36 5.18 0.44
CA ILE A 204 -9.60 4.22 -0.37
C ILE A 204 -9.03 3.11 0.51
N LYS A 205 -8.41 3.45 1.64
CA LYS A 205 -7.87 2.47 2.60
C LYS A 205 -8.98 1.53 3.08
N ARG A 206 -10.15 2.06 3.46
CA ARG A 206 -11.28 1.27 3.91
C ARG A 206 -11.75 0.30 2.82
N ALA A 207 -11.95 0.78 1.60
CA ALA A 207 -12.44 -0.03 0.51
C ALA A 207 -11.44 -1.06 -0.03
N ARG A 208 -10.12 -0.85 0.16
CA ARG A 208 -9.08 -1.70 -0.41
C ARG A 208 -8.31 -2.55 0.60
N GLU A 209 -8.13 -2.09 1.83
CA GLU A 209 -7.39 -2.79 2.87
C GLU A 209 -8.35 -3.40 3.90
N THR A 210 -9.28 -2.60 4.42
CA THR A 210 -10.22 -3.07 5.45
C THR A 210 -11.19 -4.11 4.89
N GLU A 211 -11.78 -3.88 3.72
CA GLU A 211 -12.68 -4.86 3.10
C GLU A 211 -11.96 -6.18 2.78
N ASP A 212 -10.76 -6.12 2.22
CA ASP A 212 -9.95 -7.31 1.94
C ASP A 212 -9.63 -8.09 3.22
N MET A 213 -9.30 -7.39 4.31
CA MET A 213 -9.06 -7.98 5.63
C MET A 213 -10.33 -8.65 6.17
N ILE A 214 -11.47 -7.96 6.16
CA ILE A 214 -12.75 -8.53 6.61
C ILE A 214 -13.06 -9.81 5.82
N GLN A 215 -13.00 -9.74 4.49
CA GLN A 215 -13.28 -10.88 3.63
C GLN A 215 -12.30 -12.03 3.80
N PHE A 216 -11.06 -11.77 4.22
CA PHE A 216 -10.06 -12.80 4.49
C PHE A 216 -10.27 -13.47 5.85
N VAL A 217 -10.47 -12.67 6.90
CA VAL A 217 -10.69 -13.15 8.27
C VAL A 217 -11.99 -13.96 8.36
N MET A 218 -13.04 -13.51 7.68
CA MET A 218 -14.33 -14.22 7.63
C MET A 218 -14.35 -15.49 6.75
N ARG A 219 -13.18 -16.05 6.37
CA ARG A 219 -13.08 -17.35 5.66
C ARG A 219 -12.85 -18.54 6.59
N GLY A 220 -12.36 -18.29 7.81
CA GLY A 220 -12.08 -19.32 8.80
C GLY A 220 -13.34 -19.84 9.50
N ALA A 221 -13.13 -20.49 10.64
CA ALA A 221 -14.20 -21.03 11.49
C ALA A 221 -15.24 -19.99 11.92
N VAL A 222 -14.86 -18.72 12.01
CA VAL A 222 -15.79 -17.62 12.31
C VAL A 222 -16.85 -17.41 11.23
N ARG A 223 -16.74 -18.03 10.06
CA ARG A 223 -17.80 -18.04 9.03
C ARG A 223 -18.94 -18.99 9.36
N ASP A 224 -18.66 -20.06 10.10
CA ASP A 224 -19.67 -21.03 10.52
C ASP A 224 -20.61 -20.39 11.57
N PRO A 225 -21.93 -20.35 11.33
CA PRO A 225 -22.89 -19.83 12.30
C PRO A 225 -22.96 -20.61 13.61
N ALA A 226 -22.50 -21.87 13.64
CA ALA A 226 -22.54 -22.75 14.80
C ALA A 226 -21.21 -22.83 15.57
N PHE A 227 -20.15 -22.15 15.11
CA PHE A 227 -18.84 -22.21 15.76
C PHE A 227 -18.81 -21.49 17.11
N THR A 228 -18.49 -22.22 18.17
CA THR A 228 -18.40 -21.74 19.57
C THR A 228 -16.96 -21.66 20.09
N GLY A 229 -15.96 -22.03 19.28
CA GLY A 229 -14.57 -22.11 19.71
C GLY A 229 -13.87 -20.77 19.76
N THR A 230 -12.55 -20.82 19.96
CA THR A 230 -11.67 -19.64 19.87
C THR A 230 -11.13 -19.50 18.45
N TYR A 231 -11.18 -18.27 17.91
CA TYR A 231 -10.61 -17.93 16.62
C TYR A 231 -9.51 -16.87 16.77
N THR A 232 -8.29 -17.19 16.32
CA THR A 232 -7.12 -16.31 16.51
C THR A 232 -6.69 -15.68 15.19
N VAL A 233 -6.60 -14.34 15.15
CA VAL A 233 -6.23 -13.59 13.95
C VAL A 233 -4.94 -12.81 14.22
N TYR A 234 -3.92 -13.02 13.39
CA TYR A 234 -2.66 -12.28 13.45
C TYR A 234 -2.66 -11.16 12.41
N LEU A 235 -2.60 -9.91 12.87
CA LEU A 235 -2.59 -8.71 12.05
C LEU A 235 -1.28 -7.95 12.24
N TYR A 236 -0.90 -7.11 11.28
CA TYR A 236 0.39 -6.43 11.38
C TYR A 236 0.40 -5.36 12.47
N ASP A 237 -0.58 -4.45 12.43
CA ASP A 237 -0.63 -3.32 13.34
C ASP A 237 -1.93 -3.22 14.13
N ARG A 238 -1.87 -2.51 15.25
CA ARG A 238 -3.02 -2.33 16.16
C ARG A 238 -4.23 -1.72 15.45
N ALA A 239 -4.03 -0.77 14.54
CA ALA A 239 -5.15 -0.13 13.85
C ALA A 239 -5.94 -1.11 12.98
N GLN A 240 -5.29 -2.14 12.43
CA GLN A 240 -5.98 -3.24 11.75
C GLN A 240 -6.80 -4.08 12.73
N ALA A 241 -6.25 -4.39 13.91
CA ALA A 241 -6.94 -5.14 14.95
C ALA A 241 -8.15 -4.39 15.52
N ASP A 242 -8.03 -3.09 15.77
CA ASP A 242 -9.14 -2.26 16.25
C ASP A 242 -10.29 -2.26 15.23
N VAL A 243 -9.99 -2.00 13.95
CA VAL A 243 -11.00 -2.00 12.87
C VAL A 243 -11.67 -3.36 12.70
N MET A 244 -10.92 -4.46 12.81
CA MET A 244 -11.50 -5.81 12.74
C MET A 244 -12.39 -6.09 13.96
N GLY A 245 -11.98 -5.65 15.15
CA GLY A 245 -12.76 -5.80 16.37
C GLY A 245 -14.08 -5.03 16.32
N ASP A 246 -14.05 -3.80 15.84
CA ASP A 246 -15.25 -2.99 15.63
C ASP A 246 -16.20 -3.68 14.64
N TYR A 247 -15.68 -4.18 13.51
CA TYR A 247 -16.48 -4.91 12.53
C TYR A 247 -17.17 -6.14 13.13
N LEU A 248 -16.45 -6.95 13.92
CA LEU A 248 -17.00 -8.17 14.53
C LEU A 248 -18.16 -7.88 15.48
N ARG A 249 -18.06 -6.79 16.26
CA ARG A 249 -19.11 -6.35 17.18
C ARG A 249 -20.29 -5.72 16.44
N GLU A 250 -20.02 -4.76 15.54
CA GLU A 250 -21.05 -4.04 14.78
C GLU A 250 -21.93 -4.96 13.92
N ASN A 251 -21.36 -6.08 13.44
CA ASN A 251 -22.08 -7.04 12.59
C ASN A 251 -22.60 -8.27 13.38
N GLY A 252 -22.58 -8.23 14.71
CA GLY A 252 -23.12 -9.30 15.56
C GLY A 252 -22.42 -10.64 15.41
N VAL A 253 -21.14 -10.63 14.97
CA VAL A 253 -20.34 -11.84 14.88
C VAL A 253 -20.03 -12.31 16.30
N THR A 254 -19.39 -11.46 17.11
CA THR A 254 -19.18 -11.75 18.53
C THR A 254 -18.90 -10.46 19.31
N ASP A 255 -19.25 -10.46 20.59
CA ASP A 255 -18.87 -9.42 21.54
C ASP A 255 -17.59 -9.78 22.32
N ASP A 256 -17.20 -11.07 22.38
CA ASP A 256 -15.96 -11.54 23.02
C ASP A 256 -14.79 -11.40 22.05
N VAL A 257 -14.33 -10.16 21.92
CA VAL A 257 -13.14 -9.80 21.13
C VAL A 257 -12.05 -9.28 22.06
N ARG A 258 -10.88 -9.93 22.02
CA ARG A 258 -9.67 -9.52 22.73
C ARG A 258 -8.64 -9.01 21.73
N ILE A 259 -8.00 -7.89 22.06
CA ILE A 259 -6.96 -7.28 21.21
C ILE A 259 -5.65 -7.29 22.00
N GLU A 260 -4.66 -8.03 21.49
CA GLU A 260 -3.43 -8.35 22.22
C GLU A 260 -2.19 -8.00 21.40
N GLY A 261 -1.23 -7.32 22.01
CA GLY A 261 0.08 -7.08 21.40
C GLY A 261 0.96 -8.33 21.51
N ILE A 262 1.80 -8.56 20.51
CA ILE A 262 2.75 -9.69 20.48
C ILE A 262 4.13 -9.17 20.89
N GLU A 263 4.39 -9.14 22.20
CA GLU A 263 5.68 -8.71 22.75
C GLU A 263 6.83 -9.62 22.31
N GLU A 264 6.57 -10.93 22.17
CA GLU A 264 7.57 -11.95 21.85
C GLU A 264 8.17 -11.78 20.44
N ALA A 265 7.48 -11.05 19.56
CA ALA A 265 8.01 -10.72 18.24
C ALA A 265 9.10 -9.61 18.30
N GLY A 266 9.20 -8.87 19.41
CA GLY A 266 10.22 -7.85 19.63
C GLY A 266 10.10 -6.63 18.72
N ILE A 267 8.92 -6.39 18.11
CA ILE A 267 8.66 -5.26 17.21
C ILE A 267 7.46 -4.41 17.63
N LEU A 268 6.93 -4.61 18.84
CA LEU A 268 5.73 -3.94 19.34
C LEU A 268 5.88 -2.41 19.31
N ASP A 269 6.99 -1.94 19.90
CA ASP A 269 7.37 -0.53 20.01
C ASP A 269 8.37 -0.07 18.92
N ALA A 270 8.65 -0.92 17.92
CA ALA A 270 9.66 -0.61 16.92
C ALA A 270 9.17 0.51 15.98
N GLU A 271 9.79 1.68 16.07
CA GLU A 271 9.42 2.83 15.26
C GLU A 271 9.84 2.67 13.79
N ARG A 272 9.00 3.18 12.90
CA ARG A 272 9.33 3.32 11.49
C ARG A 272 10.04 4.66 11.26
N PRO A 273 11.23 4.68 10.65
CA PRO A 273 11.87 5.93 10.26
C PRO A 273 10.98 6.74 9.32
N ALA A 274 10.85 8.04 9.58
CA ALA A 274 10.06 8.94 8.75
C ALA A 274 10.46 8.81 7.27
N SER A 275 9.46 8.60 6.43
CA SER A 275 9.59 8.51 4.99
C SER A 275 10.12 9.82 4.41
N ARG A 276 10.65 9.77 3.18
CA ARG A 276 11.10 10.98 2.48
C ARG A 276 9.98 12.01 2.31
N ARG A 277 8.73 11.55 2.15
CA ARG A 277 7.55 12.42 2.00
C ARG A 277 7.20 13.11 3.31
N GLU A 278 7.17 12.38 4.42
CA GLU A 278 6.93 12.95 5.75
C GLU A 278 8.02 13.95 6.12
N LYS A 279 9.28 13.60 5.85
CA LYS A 279 10.41 14.53 6.03
C LYS A 279 10.28 15.78 5.18
N LYS A 280 9.77 15.66 3.95
CA LYS A 280 9.54 16.80 3.06
C LYS A 280 8.39 17.68 3.57
N ALA A 281 7.27 17.08 3.94
CA ALA A 281 6.10 17.79 4.45
C ALA A 281 6.41 18.50 5.78
N ALA A 282 7.16 17.86 6.69
CA ALA A 282 7.65 18.49 7.92
C ALA A 282 8.54 19.69 7.61
N LEU A 283 9.45 19.56 6.64
CA LEU A 283 10.31 20.68 6.21
C LEU A 283 9.51 21.84 5.61
N GLU A 284 8.51 21.54 4.77
CA GLU A 284 7.63 22.53 4.17
C GLU A 284 6.76 23.23 5.23
N ALA A 285 6.31 22.49 6.25
CA ALA A 285 5.56 23.04 7.39
C ALA A 285 6.44 23.92 8.30
N GLU A 286 7.73 23.62 8.42
CA GLU A 286 8.72 24.43 9.14
C GLU A 286 9.24 25.63 8.33
N GLY A 287 8.69 25.89 7.14
CA GLY A 287 9.08 27.02 6.29
C GLY A 287 10.44 26.85 5.61
N GLY A 288 11.06 25.67 5.72
CA GLY A 288 12.34 25.36 5.10
C GLY A 288 12.19 25.04 3.62
N SER A 289 12.92 25.73 2.76
CA SER A 289 12.95 25.37 1.34
C SER A 289 13.64 24.02 1.15
N PHE A 290 13.00 23.10 0.42
CA PHE A 290 13.61 21.83 0.04
C PHE A 290 14.96 22.02 -0.70
N ALA A 291 15.15 23.18 -1.35
CA ALA A 291 16.40 23.55 -1.98
C ALA A 291 17.51 23.80 -0.95
N GLU A 292 17.22 24.53 0.12
CA GLU A 292 18.17 24.86 1.20
C GLU A 292 18.62 23.60 1.94
N CYS A 293 17.70 22.68 2.25
CA CYS A 293 18.06 21.41 2.89
C CYS A 293 18.89 20.50 1.97
N LYS A 294 18.64 20.55 0.66
CA LYS A 294 19.43 19.82 -0.33
C LYS A 294 20.83 20.41 -0.47
N GLU A 295 20.97 21.73 -0.41
CA GLU A 295 22.27 22.41 -0.38
C GLU A 295 23.04 22.12 0.92
N ALA A 296 22.39 22.17 2.07
CA ALA A 296 22.99 21.81 3.36
C ALA A 296 23.50 20.36 3.36
N LYS A 297 22.75 19.41 2.78
CA LYS A 297 23.21 18.03 2.60
C LYS A 297 24.41 17.90 1.67
N ARG A 298 24.42 18.63 0.55
CA ARG A 298 25.58 18.67 -0.37
C ARG A 298 26.82 19.24 0.32
N ALA A 299 26.66 20.29 1.14
CA ALA A 299 27.73 20.87 1.92
C ALA A 299 28.29 19.89 2.98
N ALA A 300 27.40 19.22 3.73
CA ALA A 300 27.79 18.23 4.72
C ALA A 300 28.45 16.98 4.10
N GLU A 301 28.01 16.57 2.91
CA GLU A 301 28.64 15.48 2.15
C GLU A 301 30.01 15.89 1.59
N ALA A 302 30.15 17.12 1.09
CA ALA A 302 31.43 17.68 0.69
C ALA A 302 32.42 17.76 1.86
N GLU A 303 31.95 18.11 3.05
CA GLU A 303 32.76 18.15 4.27
C GLU A 303 33.20 16.77 4.74
N ARG A 304 32.28 15.78 4.77
CA ARG A 304 32.64 14.38 5.04
C ARG A 304 33.63 13.84 4.01
N GLY A 305 33.45 14.18 2.74
CA GLY A 305 34.38 13.82 1.67
C GLY A 305 35.77 14.45 1.87
N ARG A 306 35.83 15.72 2.30
CA ARG A 306 37.09 16.40 2.66
C ARG A 306 37.78 15.71 3.84
N ARG A 307 37.03 15.37 4.89
CA ARG A 307 37.57 14.68 6.08
C ARG A 307 38.12 13.30 5.72
N ARG A 308 37.38 12.50 4.95
CA ARG A 308 37.82 11.18 4.48
C ARG A 308 39.09 11.27 3.64
N ARG A 309 39.18 12.24 2.72
CA ARG A 309 40.39 12.47 1.91
C ARG A 309 41.59 12.92 2.77
N ALA A 310 41.35 13.70 3.83
CA ALA A 310 42.39 14.11 4.76
C ALA A 310 42.89 12.93 5.60
N GLU A 311 41.98 12.09 6.11
CA GLU A 311 42.28 10.85 6.83
C GLU A 311 43.05 9.86 5.93
N GLU A 312 42.59 9.63 4.69
CA GLU A 312 43.27 8.79 3.70
C GLU A 312 44.68 9.34 3.35
N LYS A 313 44.83 10.67 3.23
CA LYS A 313 46.13 11.31 2.99
C LYS A 313 47.07 11.16 4.19
N ALA A 314 46.55 11.32 5.40
CA ALA A 314 47.32 11.12 6.64
C ALA A 314 47.76 9.66 6.79
N ALA A 315 46.88 8.70 6.51
CA ALA A 315 47.20 7.28 6.52
C ALA A 315 48.27 6.91 5.47
N ARG A 316 48.18 7.46 4.25
CA ARG A 316 49.20 7.27 3.21
C ARG A 316 50.54 7.92 3.57
N ALA A 317 50.53 9.04 4.28
CA ALA A 317 51.74 9.67 4.80
C ALA A 317 52.41 8.81 5.89
N ALA A 318 51.62 8.29 6.84
CA ALA A 318 52.10 7.39 7.89
C ALA A 318 52.68 6.09 7.33
N ASN A 319 52.05 5.53 6.29
CA ASN A 319 52.50 4.32 5.61
C ASN A 319 53.64 4.56 4.59
N GLY A 320 54.19 5.78 4.49
CA GLY A 320 55.33 6.09 3.61
C GLY A 320 55.03 6.01 2.10
N THR A 321 53.78 5.83 1.70
CA THR A 321 53.36 5.63 0.30
C THR A 321 52.91 6.92 -0.40
N LEU A 322 53.00 8.06 0.29
CA LEU A 322 52.62 9.36 -0.24
C LEU A 322 53.64 9.86 -1.28
N ARG A 323 53.36 9.64 -2.56
CA ARG A 323 54.17 10.17 -3.67
C ARG A 323 54.17 11.71 -3.66
N LYS A 324 55.35 12.33 -3.68
CA LYS A 324 55.50 13.79 -3.88
C LYS A 324 54.91 14.18 -5.24
N ARG A 325 54.24 15.33 -5.30
CA ARG A 325 53.60 15.87 -6.51
C ARG A 325 54.66 15.94 -7.61
N GLY A 326 54.44 15.22 -8.72
CA GLY A 326 55.38 15.17 -9.84
C GLY A 326 55.66 16.56 -10.40
N ARG A 327 56.90 16.77 -10.84
CA ARG A 327 57.39 18.02 -11.45
C ARG A 327 56.44 18.46 -12.58
N PRO A 328 56.06 19.75 -12.67
CA PRO A 328 55.19 20.23 -13.74
C PRO A 328 55.84 19.96 -15.11
N MET A 329 55.02 19.54 -16.08
CA MET A 329 55.45 19.35 -17.47
C MET A 329 56.13 20.62 -17.97
N LYS A 330 57.35 20.47 -18.48
CA LYS A 330 58.09 21.54 -19.14
C LYS A 330 57.33 21.88 -20.43
N THR A 331 56.74 23.06 -20.50
CA THR A 331 56.17 23.61 -21.73
C THR A 331 57.27 23.70 -22.79
N LEU A 332 57.10 22.97 -23.89
CA LEU A 332 57.93 23.09 -25.10
C LEU A 332 57.60 24.45 -25.75
N SER A 333 58.34 25.49 -25.37
CA SER A 333 58.43 26.73 -26.13
C SER A 333 59.72 26.68 -26.95
N GLY A 334 59.61 26.86 -28.27
CA GLY A 334 60.76 27.05 -29.16
C GLY A 334 60.82 26.12 -30.37
N CYS A 335 59.73 26.01 -31.14
CA CYS A 335 59.85 25.65 -32.55
C CYS A 335 60.04 26.97 -33.33
N ALA A 336 61.29 27.36 -33.56
CA ALA A 336 61.63 28.43 -34.48
C ALA A 336 61.93 27.80 -35.84
N LEU A 337 61.07 28.09 -36.83
CA LEU A 337 61.36 27.83 -38.24
C LEU A 337 62.39 28.87 -38.73
N PRO A 338 63.48 28.49 -39.38
CA PRO A 338 64.34 29.44 -40.07
C PRO A 338 63.72 29.80 -41.42
N SER A 339 63.49 31.09 -41.65
CA SER A 339 63.36 31.67 -42.98
C SER A 339 64.75 31.96 -43.54
N THR A 340 64.95 31.41 -44.74
CA THR A 340 65.94 31.57 -45.81
C THR A 340 66.71 32.89 -45.93
N PRO A 341 67.81 32.85 -46.71
CA PRO A 341 67.74 33.37 -48.09
C PRO A 341 67.66 32.29 -49.17
#